data_AF-A0A0J6WPN8-F1
#
_entry.id   AF-A0A0J6WPN8-F1
#
_cell.length_a   1.000
_cell.length_b   1.000
_cell.length_c   1.000
_cell.angle_alpha   90.00
_cell.angle_beta   90.00
_cell.angle_gamma   90.00
#
_symmetry.space_group_name_H-M   'P 1'
#
loop_
_entity.id
_entity.type
_entity.pdbx_description
1 polymer ?
#
loop_
_entity_poly.entity_id
_entity_poly.type
_entity_poly.pdbx_seq_one_letter_code
_entity_poly.pdbx_strand_id
1 'polypeptide(L)'
;MGFLDSFYSKDLNQTRSEKMYNDALQLFNSPELQNARLPRDLADKVINGEDCDVITGAAGAFGHDMTNPIPVNGPLGEVTYLSRLRLRATGSMVFFHKINTVGAIDIFELVNVSGKFVDYLYLDMFHPRCSRLYPAQYTLEREAVFPRGVTAKVEEFPKGLYKLIKKESEQHLGVDVAEKESKRIDVEQAWQSIRAAK
;
A
#
# COMPACT_ATOMS: atom_id res chain seq x y z
N MET A 1 12.05 9.03 48.36
CA MET A 1 11.86 7.98 47.34
C MET A 1 10.56 8.28 46.62
N GLY A 2 10.53 8.34 45.27
CA GLY A 2 9.24 8.51 44.56
C GLY A 2 9.19 9.39 43.31
N PHE A 3 10.32 9.70 42.65
CA PHE A 3 10.29 10.40 41.34
C PHE A 3 10.76 9.53 40.16
N LEU A 4 11.31 8.34 40.42
CA LEU A 4 11.76 7.40 39.37
C LEU A 4 10.73 6.28 39.07
N ASP A 5 9.83 5.96 40.01
CA ASP A 5 8.79 4.92 39.79
C ASP A 5 7.66 5.37 38.85
N SER A 6 7.45 6.67 38.67
CA SER A 6 6.42 7.20 37.76
C SER A 6 6.84 7.17 36.28
N PHE A 7 8.13 7.03 35.99
CA PHE A 7 8.62 6.93 34.61
C PHE A 7 8.65 5.48 34.12
N TYR A 8 8.92 4.51 35.01
CA TYR A 8 8.89 3.08 34.66
C TYR A 8 7.47 2.48 34.58
N SER A 9 6.45 3.16 35.11
CA SER A 9 5.06 2.67 35.11
C SER A 9 4.26 3.08 33.87
N LYS A 10 4.77 3.99 33.02
CA LYS A 10 4.10 4.36 31.75
C LYS A 10 4.24 3.30 30.64
N ASP A 11 5.27 2.45 30.71
CA ASP A 11 5.47 1.35 29.75
C ASP A 11 4.54 0.14 29.99
N LEU A 12 3.89 0.06 31.15
CA LEU A 12 3.12 -1.13 31.56
C LEU A 12 1.62 -1.07 31.23
N ASN A 13 1.10 0.05 30.74
CA ASN A 13 -0.34 0.25 30.52
C ASN A 13 -0.72 0.52 29.06
N GLN A 14 0.03 0.00 28.08
CA GLN A 14 -0.53 -0.12 26.73
C GLN A 14 -1.64 -1.19 26.77
N THR A 15 -2.87 -0.77 26.47
CA THR A 15 -3.99 -1.70 26.32
C THR A 15 -3.66 -2.72 25.22
N ARG A 16 -4.21 -3.93 25.33
CA ARG A 16 -3.99 -5.00 24.34
C ARG A 16 -4.27 -4.52 22.90
N SER A 17 -5.25 -3.63 22.74
CA SER A 17 -5.60 -3.00 21.47
C SER A 17 -4.52 -2.07 20.95
N GLU A 18 -3.96 -1.18 21.77
CA GLU A 18 -2.88 -0.26 21.35
C GLU A 18 -1.62 -1.02 20.91
N LYS A 19 -1.28 -2.11 21.59
CA LYS A 19 -0.17 -2.99 21.17
C LYS A 19 -0.43 -3.57 19.78
N MET A 20 -1.64 -4.09 19.53
CA MET A 20 -2.00 -4.63 18.22
C MET A 20 -1.92 -3.58 17.10
N TYR A 21 -2.34 -2.34 17.36
CA TYR A 21 -2.22 -1.26 16.39
C TYR A 21 -0.76 -0.85 16.14
N ASN A 22 0.06 -0.77 17.19
CA ASN A 22 1.49 -0.47 17.06
C ASN A 22 2.22 -1.57 16.29
N ASP A 23 1.94 -2.85 16.59
CA ASP A 23 2.52 -4.00 15.89
C ASP A 23 2.11 -4.00 14.41
N ALA A 24 0.85 -3.68 14.11
CA ALA A 24 0.37 -3.56 12.73
C ALA A 24 1.06 -2.39 12.00
N LEU A 25 1.25 -1.24 12.66
CA LEU A 25 1.96 -0.10 12.10
C LEU A 25 3.43 -0.41 11.83
N GLN A 26 4.10 -1.10 12.76
CA GLN A 26 5.49 -1.54 12.59
C GLN A 26 5.62 -2.53 11.43
N LEU A 27 4.74 -3.53 11.36
CA LEU A 27 4.71 -4.46 10.24
C LEU A 27 4.47 -3.74 8.91
N PHE A 28 3.55 -2.78 8.88
CA PHE A 28 3.23 -2.05 7.66
C PHE A 28 4.39 -1.15 7.19
N ASN A 29 5.39 -0.85 8.04
CA ASN A 29 6.51 0.02 7.69
C ASN A 29 7.90 -0.65 7.77
N SER A 30 7.99 -1.96 8.03
CA SER A 30 9.25 -2.71 8.06
C SER A 30 9.28 -3.80 6.98
N PRO A 31 10.14 -3.67 5.95
CA PRO A 31 10.34 -4.71 4.96
C PRO A 31 10.76 -6.05 5.57
N GLU A 32 11.56 -6.03 6.63
CA GLU A 32 12.05 -7.22 7.32
C GLU A 32 10.90 -8.01 7.95
N LEU A 33 10.00 -7.31 8.66
CA LEU A 33 8.81 -7.94 9.26
C LEU A 33 7.83 -8.45 8.19
N GLN A 34 7.69 -7.73 7.07
CA GLN A 34 6.86 -8.14 5.95
C GLN A 34 7.40 -9.42 5.32
N ASN A 35 8.70 -9.45 5.00
CA ASN A 35 9.37 -10.58 4.38
C ASN A 35 9.31 -11.83 5.28
N ALA A 36 9.42 -11.65 6.60
CA ALA A 36 9.29 -12.74 7.57
C ALA A 36 7.89 -13.38 7.63
N ARG A 37 6.85 -12.68 7.15
CA ARG A 37 5.47 -13.20 7.07
C ARG A 37 5.12 -13.83 5.72
N LEU A 38 6.00 -13.73 4.72
CA LEU A 38 5.76 -14.34 3.42
C LEU A 38 5.86 -15.88 3.51
N PRO A 39 5.05 -16.61 2.73
CA PRO A 39 5.29 -18.04 2.51
C PRO A 39 6.69 -18.28 1.98
N ARG A 40 7.35 -19.39 2.36
CA ARG A 40 8.76 -19.66 2.01
C ARG A 40 9.06 -19.51 0.53
N ASP A 41 8.23 -20.10 -0.34
CA ASP A 41 8.41 -20.04 -1.80
C ASP A 41 8.38 -18.60 -2.36
N LEU A 42 7.63 -17.71 -1.72
CA LEU A 42 7.56 -16.29 -2.10
C LEU A 42 8.69 -15.50 -1.45
N ALA A 43 9.01 -15.77 -0.18
CA ALA A 43 10.12 -15.16 0.54
C ALA A 43 11.44 -15.39 -0.18
N ASP A 44 11.70 -16.60 -0.67
CA ASP A 44 12.92 -16.93 -1.42
C ASP A 44 13.02 -16.11 -2.70
N LYS A 45 11.92 -15.90 -3.43
CA LYS A 45 11.91 -15.05 -4.63
C LYS A 45 12.15 -13.58 -4.31
N VAL A 46 11.52 -13.08 -3.25
CA VAL A 46 11.65 -11.69 -2.78
C VAL A 46 13.08 -11.40 -2.31
N ILE A 47 13.67 -12.30 -1.51
CA ILE A 47 15.01 -12.14 -0.93
C ILE A 47 16.10 -12.25 -2.00
N ASN A 48 15.92 -13.14 -2.98
CA ASN A 48 16.86 -13.28 -4.10
C ASN A 48 16.63 -12.25 -5.23
N GLY A 49 15.62 -11.38 -5.08
CA GLY A 49 15.35 -10.29 -5.99
C GLY A 49 16.41 -9.20 -5.97
N GLU A 50 16.39 -8.33 -6.98
CA GLU A 50 17.31 -7.18 -7.05
C GLU A 50 16.96 -6.12 -6.01
N ASP A 51 17.90 -5.77 -5.13
CA ASP A 51 17.77 -4.60 -4.24
C ASP A 51 18.02 -3.31 -5.02
N CYS A 52 16.94 -2.74 -5.57
CA CYS A 52 17.00 -1.55 -6.40
C CYS A 52 15.82 -0.61 -6.15
N ASP A 53 15.97 0.65 -6.55
CA ASP A 53 14.84 1.59 -6.65
C ASP A 53 14.21 1.58 -8.05
N VAL A 54 14.98 1.18 -9.06
CA VAL A 54 14.61 0.98 -10.47
C VAL A 54 15.29 -0.30 -10.94
N ILE A 55 14.53 -1.20 -11.56
CA ILE A 55 15.01 -2.51 -12.01
C ILE A 55 16.09 -2.34 -13.08
N THR A 56 17.17 -3.13 -13.01
CA THR A 56 18.23 -3.09 -14.02
C THR A 56 17.68 -3.45 -15.39
N GLY A 57 17.88 -2.56 -16.38
CA GLY A 57 17.40 -2.75 -17.75
C GLY A 57 15.95 -2.30 -17.99
N ALA A 58 15.29 -1.74 -16.99
CA ALA A 58 13.96 -1.14 -17.15
C ALA A 58 13.99 0.04 -18.15
N ALA A 59 12.90 0.21 -18.89
CA ALA A 59 12.72 1.26 -19.89
C ALA A 59 11.33 1.91 -19.78
N GLY A 60 11.22 3.18 -20.17
CA GLY A 60 9.95 3.90 -20.09
C GLY A 60 9.70 4.57 -18.74
N ALA A 61 8.45 5.01 -18.52
CA ALA A 61 8.08 5.83 -17.38
C ALA A 61 7.94 5.00 -16.10
N PHE A 62 8.70 5.36 -15.06
CA PHE A 62 8.70 4.65 -13.77
C PHE A 62 7.27 4.52 -13.22
N GLY A 63 6.86 3.28 -12.98
CA GLY A 63 5.57 2.87 -12.46
C GLY A 63 4.37 3.03 -13.39
N HIS A 64 4.52 3.65 -14.57
CA HIS A 64 3.45 3.83 -15.56
C HIS A 64 3.66 2.99 -16.82
N ASP A 65 4.82 2.36 -16.95
CA ASP A 65 5.13 1.44 -18.03
C ASP A 65 5.35 0.04 -17.45
N MET A 66 4.79 -0.96 -18.12
CA MET A 66 5.02 -2.36 -17.76
C MET A 66 6.50 -2.76 -17.90
N THR A 67 7.29 -2.02 -18.69
CA THR A 67 8.73 -2.22 -18.82
C THR A 67 9.57 -1.46 -17.77
N ASN A 68 8.94 -0.69 -16.88
CA ASN A 68 9.56 -0.03 -15.74
C ASN A 68 8.62 0.00 -14.51
N PRO A 69 8.25 -1.18 -13.97
CA PRO A 69 7.38 -1.28 -12.81
C PRO A 69 8.11 -0.86 -11.53
N ILE A 70 7.34 -0.57 -10.49
CA ILE A 70 7.85 -0.16 -9.18
C ILE A 70 8.26 -1.42 -8.40
N PRO A 71 9.55 -1.57 -8.01
CA PRO A 71 9.98 -2.71 -7.22
C PRO A 71 9.49 -2.60 -5.78
N VAL A 72 8.86 -3.66 -5.28
CA VAL A 72 8.33 -3.78 -3.91
C VAL A 72 8.50 -5.20 -3.34
N ASN A 73 8.33 -5.34 -2.03
CA ASN A 73 8.57 -6.58 -1.29
C ASN A 73 7.28 -7.35 -0.97
N GLY A 74 6.73 -8.01 -1.99
CA GLY A 74 5.53 -8.82 -1.87
C GLY A 74 4.23 -8.02 -1.75
N PRO A 75 3.09 -8.71 -1.55
CA PRO A 75 1.77 -8.08 -1.52
C PRO A 75 1.60 -7.00 -0.44
N LEU A 76 2.18 -7.19 0.74
CA LEU A 76 2.17 -6.15 1.78
C LEU A 76 3.01 -4.94 1.39
N GLY A 77 4.12 -5.14 0.68
CA GLY A 77 4.93 -4.07 0.12
C GLY A 77 4.15 -3.22 -0.89
N GLU A 78 3.35 -3.85 -1.77
CA GLU A 78 2.46 -3.16 -2.72
C GLU A 78 1.48 -2.25 -1.99
N VAL A 79 0.74 -2.80 -1.02
CA VAL A 79 -0.24 -2.04 -0.25
C VAL A 79 0.44 -0.92 0.53
N THR A 80 1.60 -1.18 1.13
CA THR A 80 2.39 -0.19 1.87
C THR A 80 2.81 0.96 0.97
N TYR A 81 3.43 0.65 -0.17
CA TYR A 81 3.95 1.64 -1.10
C TYR A 81 2.83 2.51 -1.67
N LEU A 82 1.77 1.90 -2.19
CA LEU A 82 0.62 2.62 -2.74
C LEU A 82 -0.11 3.44 -1.66
N SER A 83 -0.18 2.95 -0.42
CA SER A 83 -0.74 3.68 0.71
C SER A 83 0.13 4.85 1.18
N ARG A 84 1.35 5.03 0.66
CA ARG A 84 2.19 6.21 0.91
C ARG A 84 2.09 7.24 -0.21
N LEU A 85 1.49 6.89 -1.34
CA LEU A 85 1.38 7.79 -2.47
C LEU A 85 0.41 8.94 -2.19
N ARG A 86 0.81 10.12 -2.64
CA ARG A 86 0.07 11.37 -2.60
C ARG A 86 0.16 12.05 -3.96
N LEU A 87 -0.93 12.59 -4.45
CA LEU A 87 -0.93 13.40 -5.66
C LEU A 87 -0.13 14.69 -5.41
N ARG A 88 0.90 14.94 -6.23
CA ARG A 88 1.77 16.11 -6.09
C ARG A 88 1.01 17.43 -6.19
N ALA A 89 0.02 17.49 -7.08
CA ALA A 89 -0.71 18.73 -7.35
C ALA A 89 -1.64 19.17 -6.21
N THR A 90 -2.22 18.21 -5.47
CA THR A 90 -3.27 18.49 -4.47
C THR A 90 -2.94 17.98 -3.07
N GLY A 91 -1.91 17.15 -2.93
CA GLY A 91 -1.64 16.39 -1.71
C GLY A 91 -2.69 15.31 -1.41
N SER A 92 -3.61 15.02 -2.34
CA SER A 92 -4.71 14.07 -2.09
C SER A 92 -4.20 12.64 -1.98
N MET A 93 -4.89 11.84 -1.15
CA MET A 93 -4.70 10.39 -1.10
C MET A 93 -5.14 9.74 -2.41
N VAL A 94 -4.52 8.61 -2.70
CA VAL A 94 -5.03 7.65 -3.68
C VAL A 94 -5.53 6.39 -3.00
N PHE A 95 -6.54 5.80 -3.62
CA PHE A 95 -7.17 4.54 -3.25
C PHE A 95 -7.10 3.60 -4.43
N PHE A 96 -6.95 2.32 -4.19
CA PHE A 96 -6.58 1.39 -5.24
C PHE A 96 -7.18 0.00 -5.07
N HIS A 97 -7.23 -0.72 -6.18
CA HIS A 97 -7.43 -2.17 -6.21
C HIS A 97 -6.49 -2.80 -7.23
N LYS A 98 -6.20 -4.09 -7.10
CA LYS A 98 -5.46 -4.83 -8.11
C LYS A 98 -6.40 -5.27 -9.23
N ILE A 99 -6.10 -4.92 -10.49
CA ILE A 99 -6.91 -5.29 -11.65
C ILE A 99 -6.52 -6.68 -12.15
N ASN A 100 -5.23 -6.89 -12.35
CA ASN A 100 -4.69 -8.07 -13.00
C ASN A 100 -3.21 -8.26 -12.65
N THR A 101 -2.67 -9.44 -12.97
CA THR A 101 -1.24 -9.76 -12.98
C THR A 101 -0.84 -10.18 -14.38
N VAL A 102 0.27 -9.63 -14.88
CA VAL A 102 0.88 -10.05 -16.15
C VAL A 102 2.30 -10.53 -15.86
N GLY A 103 2.49 -11.85 -15.88
CA GLY A 103 3.76 -12.46 -15.48
C GLY A 103 4.06 -12.21 -14.01
N ALA A 104 5.07 -11.39 -13.73
CA ALA A 104 5.48 -10.99 -12.39
C ALA A 104 4.92 -9.63 -11.95
N ILE A 105 4.26 -8.91 -12.86
CA ILE A 105 3.89 -7.50 -12.67
C ILE A 105 2.40 -7.42 -12.32
N ASP A 106 2.11 -6.75 -11.21
CA ASP A 106 0.76 -6.44 -10.76
C ASP A 106 0.34 -5.06 -11.23
N ILE A 107 -0.89 -4.98 -11.73
CA ILE A 107 -1.49 -3.76 -12.27
C ILE A 107 -2.57 -3.28 -11.32
N PHE A 108 -2.46 -2.03 -10.86
CA PHE A 108 -3.41 -1.41 -9.96
C PHE A 108 -4.18 -0.28 -10.65
N GLU A 109 -5.50 -0.20 -10.43
CA GLU A 109 -6.31 0.98 -10.77
C GLU A 109 -6.35 1.89 -9.55
N LEU A 110 -6.06 3.18 -9.74
CA LEU A 110 -6.05 4.18 -8.68
C LEU A 110 -7.13 5.23 -8.92
N VAL A 111 -7.76 5.68 -7.84
CA VAL A 111 -8.65 6.85 -7.81
C VAL A 111 -8.35 7.73 -6.60
N ASN A 112 -8.83 8.96 -6.62
CA ASN A 112 -8.83 9.83 -5.44
C ASN A 112 -10.25 10.01 -4.87
N VAL A 113 -10.36 10.69 -3.73
CA VAL A 113 -11.66 10.97 -3.08
C VAL A 113 -12.64 11.68 -4.02
N SER A 114 -12.16 12.59 -4.88
CA SER A 114 -13.03 13.33 -5.80
C SER A 114 -13.59 12.48 -6.95
N GLY A 115 -13.05 11.27 -7.18
CA GLY A 115 -13.38 10.43 -8.33
C GLY A 115 -12.94 10.99 -9.69
N LYS A 116 -12.34 12.18 -9.77
CA LYS A 116 -11.90 12.79 -11.03
C LYS A 116 -10.54 12.31 -11.52
N PHE A 117 -9.76 11.73 -10.61
CA PHE A 117 -8.45 11.19 -10.91
C PHE A 117 -8.57 9.69 -11.15
N VAL A 118 -7.97 9.21 -12.24
CA VAL A 118 -7.77 7.79 -12.54
C VAL A 118 -6.36 7.62 -13.05
N ASP A 119 -5.69 6.58 -12.58
CA ASP A 119 -4.35 6.24 -13.02
C ASP A 119 -4.10 4.73 -12.87
N TYR A 120 -3.08 4.24 -13.58
CA TYR A 120 -2.69 2.83 -13.59
C TYR A 120 -1.22 2.71 -13.23
N LEU A 121 -0.93 1.98 -12.15
CA LEU A 121 0.45 1.73 -11.72
C LEU A 121 0.81 0.25 -11.83
N TYR A 122 2.06 0.01 -12.23
CA TYR A 122 2.66 -1.31 -12.39
C TYR A 122 3.67 -1.55 -11.28
N LEU A 123 3.52 -2.65 -10.55
CA LEU A 123 4.40 -3.02 -9.44
C LEU A 123 4.99 -4.41 -9.70
N ASP A 124 6.26 -4.59 -9.32
CA ASP A 124 6.92 -5.89 -9.28
C ASP A 124 7.18 -6.26 -7.82
N MET A 125 6.59 -7.36 -7.37
CA MET A 125 6.61 -7.74 -5.96
C MET A 125 7.84 -8.57 -5.56
N PHE A 126 8.74 -8.92 -6.49
CA PHE A 126 9.85 -9.85 -6.24
C PHE A 126 11.16 -9.14 -5.89
N HIS A 127 11.11 -8.15 -4.99
CA HIS A 127 12.27 -7.39 -4.55
C HIS A 127 12.39 -7.32 -3.03
N PRO A 128 13.60 -7.30 -2.46
CA PRO A 128 13.78 -7.42 -1.00
C PRO A 128 13.22 -6.23 -0.20
N ARG A 129 12.98 -5.08 -0.84
CA ARG A 129 12.36 -3.89 -0.23
C ARG A 129 11.53 -3.09 -1.22
N CYS A 130 10.71 -2.17 -0.70
CA CYS A 130 10.07 -1.13 -1.51
C CYS A 130 11.07 -0.11 -2.09
N SER A 131 10.79 0.34 -3.31
CA SER A 131 11.42 1.52 -3.91
C SER A 131 11.20 2.76 -3.05
N ARG A 132 12.19 3.64 -3.02
CA ARG A 132 12.13 4.96 -2.39
C ARG A 132 11.79 6.07 -3.39
N LEU A 133 11.77 5.74 -4.68
CA LEU A 133 11.34 6.63 -5.75
C LEU A 133 9.83 6.60 -5.88
N TYR A 134 9.28 7.55 -6.64
CA TYR A 134 7.85 7.63 -6.90
C TYR A 134 7.59 7.98 -8.38
N PRO A 135 6.47 7.50 -8.95
CA PRO A 135 6.09 7.81 -10.32
C PRO A 135 5.85 9.30 -10.53
N ALA A 136 5.87 9.74 -11.80
CA ALA A 136 5.54 11.11 -12.15
C ALA A 136 4.17 11.51 -11.57
N GLN A 137 3.99 12.78 -11.21
CA GLN A 137 2.76 13.31 -10.56
C GLN A 137 2.53 12.89 -9.10
N TYR A 138 3.38 12.03 -8.53
CA TYR A 138 3.27 11.64 -7.14
C TYR A 138 4.34 12.27 -6.24
N THR A 139 4.10 12.12 -4.94
CA THR A 139 5.06 12.24 -3.86
C THR A 139 4.85 11.07 -2.90
N LEU A 140 5.90 10.67 -2.20
CA LEU A 140 5.88 9.54 -1.28
C LEU A 140 5.93 10.01 0.18
N GLU A 141 4.96 9.62 0.99
CA GLU A 141 5.00 9.84 2.44
C GLU A 141 6.10 8.99 3.09
N ARG A 142 6.60 9.45 4.25
CA ARG A 142 7.62 8.70 5.00
C ARG A 142 7.08 7.37 5.52
N GLU A 143 5.86 7.38 6.05
CA GLU A 143 5.24 6.24 6.69
C GLU A 143 3.82 6.03 6.17
N ALA A 144 3.45 4.77 6.03
CA ALA A 144 2.11 4.35 5.74
C ALA A 144 1.35 4.19 7.07
N VAL A 145 0.34 5.01 7.32
CA VAL A 145 -0.42 4.96 8.58
C VAL A 145 -1.60 3.98 8.50
N PHE A 146 -2.33 4.00 7.38
CA PHE A 146 -3.47 3.12 7.13
C PHE A 146 -3.46 2.60 5.71
N PRO A 147 -3.90 1.35 5.47
CA PRO A 147 -4.09 0.83 4.13
C PRO A 147 -5.19 1.60 3.40
N ARG A 148 -4.96 1.86 2.11
CA ARG A 148 -5.85 2.64 1.23
C ARG A 148 -6.43 1.84 0.06
N GLY A 149 -6.16 0.54 0.00
CA GLY A 149 -6.61 -0.31 -1.08
C GLY A 149 -6.48 -1.78 -0.76
N VAL A 150 -6.72 -2.60 -1.77
CA VAL A 150 -6.76 -4.07 -1.67
C VAL A 150 -5.94 -4.71 -2.79
N THR A 151 -5.34 -5.86 -2.54
CA THR A 151 -4.63 -6.66 -3.55
C THR A 151 -5.56 -7.62 -4.29
N ALA A 152 -6.87 -7.54 -4.08
CA ALA A 152 -7.87 -8.30 -4.82
C ALA A 152 -8.59 -7.42 -5.85
N LYS A 153 -9.02 -8.04 -6.96
CA LYS A 153 -9.88 -7.37 -7.93
C LYS A 153 -11.26 -7.08 -7.35
N VAL A 154 -11.73 -5.86 -7.57
CA VAL A 154 -13.06 -5.39 -7.14
C VAL A 154 -13.88 -5.03 -8.36
N GLU A 155 -14.95 -5.78 -8.63
CA GLU A 155 -15.78 -5.62 -9.85
C GLU A 155 -16.48 -4.26 -9.92
N GLU A 156 -16.96 -3.73 -8.79
CA GLU A 156 -17.63 -2.41 -8.72
C GLU A 156 -16.73 -1.31 -8.14
N PHE A 157 -15.42 -1.36 -8.33
CA PHE A 157 -14.49 -0.36 -7.77
C PHE A 157 -14.89 1.09 -8.13
N PRO A 158 -14.86 2.06 -7.19
CA PRO A 158 -14.44 1.98 -5.79
C PRO A 158 -15.58 1.74 -4.77
N LYS A 159 -16.75 1.26 -5.20
CA LYS A 159 -17.91 1.05 -4.33
C LYS A 159 -17.61 0.03 -3.23
N GLY A 160 -17.85 0.42 -1.98
CA GLY A 160 -17.66 -0.46 -0.82
C GLY A 160 -16.21 -0.69 -0.41
N LEU A 161 -15.25 0.01 -1.02
CA LEU A 161 -13.81 -0.18 -0.81
C LEU A 161 -13.41 -0.15 0.68
N TYR A 162 -13.94 0.79 1.48
CA TYR A 162 -13.64 0.86 2.92
C TYR A 162 -13.87 -0.48 3.66
N LYS A 163 -14.96 -1.19 3.35
CA LYS A 163 -15.26 -2.48 4.00
C LYS A 163 -14.29 -3.57 3.55
N LEU A 164 -13.88 -3.53 2.28
CA LEU A 164 -12.93 -4.49 1.72
C LEU A 164 -11.54 -4.30 2.33
N ILE A 165 -11.07 -3.04 2.44
CA ILE A 165 -9.80 -2.71 3.09
C ILE A 165 -9.79 -3.20 4.54
N LYS A 166 -10.87 -2.96 5.30
CA LYS A 166 -10.98 -3.46 6.69
C LYS A 166 -10.84 -4.98 6.77
N LYS A 167 -11.54 -5.70 5.88
CA LYS A 167 -11.51 -7.17 5.83
C LYS A 167 -10.12 -7.70 5.52
N GLU A 168 -9.45 -7.10 4.53
CA GLU A 168 -8.09 -7.50 4.15
C GLU A 168 -7.08 -7.17 5.25
N SER A 169 -7.21 -6.01 5.89
CA SER A 169 -6.37 -5.62 7.03
C SER A 169 -6.54 -6.56 8.22
N GLU A 170 -7.76 -6.99 8.52
CA GLU A 170 -8.03 -7.98 9.57
C GLU A 170 -7.35 -9.31 9.25
N GLN A 171 -7.39 -9.75 7.98
CA GLN A 171 -6.76 -11.00 7.54
C GLN A 171 -5.22 -10.96 7.58
N HIS A 172 -4.60 -9.85 7.18
CA HIS A 172 -3.14 -9.76 7.03
C HIS A 172 -2.43 -9.15 8.24
N LEU A 173 -3.08 -8.22 8.93
CA LEU A 173 -2.51 -7.47 10.05
C LEU A 173 -3.11 -7.87 11.40
N GLY A 174 -4.25 -8.58 11.41
CA GLY A 174 -4.98 -8.94 12.64
C GLY A 174 -5.77 -7.77 13.25
N VAL A 175 -5.90 -6.66 12.52
CA VAL A 175 -6.61 -5.44 12.95
C VAL A 175 -7.48 -4.89 11.82
N ASP A 176 -8.67 -4.42 12.15
CA ASP A 176 -9.65 -3.93 11.18
C ASP A 176 -9.45 -2.43 10.85
N VAL A 177 -8.28 -2.10 10.33
CA VAL A 177 -7.91 -0.71 9.98
C VAL A 177 -8.18 -0.40 8.52
N ALA A 178 -8.53 0.86 8.23
CA ALA A 178 -8.66 1.37 6.87
C ALA A 178 -8.65 2.91 6.91
N GLU A 179 -8.15 3.53 5.85
CA GLU A 179 -8.26 4.99 5.69
C GLU A 179 -9.73 5.41 5.60
N LYS A 180 -10.17 6.30 6.50
CA LYS A 180 -11.58 6.74 6.63
C LYS A 180 -12.01 7.55 5.41
N GLU A 181 -11.09 8.23 4.74
CA GLU A 181 -11.40 8.97 3.51
C GLU A 181 -11.89 8.06 2.37
N SER A 182 -11.61 6.75 2.40
CA SER A 182 -12.15 5.81 1.40
C SER A 182 -13.69 5.70 1.44
N LYS A 183 -14.35 6.13 2.52
CA LYS A 183 -15.83 6.24 2.60
C LYS A 183 -16.39 7.42 1.81
N ARG A 184 -15.55 8.42 1.53
CA ARG A 184 -15.95 9.70 0.95
C ARG A 184 -15.67 9.76 -0.54
N ILE A 185 -15.19 8.67 -1.14
CA ILE A 185 -14.95 8.61 -2.57
C ILE A 185 -16.26 8.87 -3.30
N ASP A 186 -16.25 9.85 -4.21
CA ASP A 186 -17.36 10.08 -5.14
C ASP A 186 -17.39 8.93 -6.15
N VAL A 187 -18.21 7.92 -5.86
CA VAL A 187 -18.28 6.68 -6.64
C VAL A 187 -18.82 6.94 -8.05
N GLU A 188 -19.82 7.80 -8.18
CA GLU A 188 -20.42 8.10 -9.50
C GLU A 188 -19.41 8.82 -10.39
N GLN A 189 -18.73 9.83 -9.84
CA GLN A 189 -17.68 10.52 -10.56
C GLN A 189 -16.50 9.60 -10.89
N ALA A 190 -16.10 8.72 -9.96
CA ALA A 190 -15.04 7.73 -10.18
C ALA A 190 -15.38 6.80 -11.35
N TRP A 191 -16.60 6.26 -11.41
CA TRP A 191 -17.02 5.42 -12.53
C TRP A 191 -17.04 6.16 -13.87
N GLN A 192 -17.43 7.44 -13.89
CA GLN A 192 -17.36 8.25 -15.12
C GLN A 192 -15.92 8.39 -15.58
N SER A 193 -15.00 8.73 -14.69
CA SER A 193 -13.59 8.91 -15.01
C SER A 193 -12.94 7.59 -15.44
N ILE A 194 -13.24 6.47 -14.76
CA ILE A 194 -12.70 5.15 -15.11
C ILE A 194 -13.18 4.73 -16.49
N ARG A 195 -14.45 4.97 -16.82
CA ARG A 195 -15.00 4.67 -18.17
C ARG A 195 -14.39 5.55 -19.25
N ALA A 196 -14.03 6.79 -18.93
CA ALA A 196 -13.40 7.71 -19.88
C ALA A 196 -11.90 7.41 -20.11
N ALA A 197 -11.25 6.74 -19.16
CA ALA A 197 -9.84 6.37 -19.24
C ALA A 197 -9.58 5.02 -19.96
N LYS A 198 -10.64 4.25 -20.24
CA LYS A 198 -10.62 2.98 -21.00
C LYS A 198 -10.83 3.23 -22.49
#